data_AF-F8KXM3-F1
#
_entry.id   AF-F8KXM3-F1
#
_cell.length_a   1.000
_cell.length_b   1.000
_cell.length_c   1.000
_cell.angle_alpha   90.00
_cell.angle_beta   90.00
_cell.angle_gamma   90.00
#
_symmetry.space_group_name_H-M   'P 1'
#
loop_
_entity.id
_entity.type
_entity.pdbx_description
1 polymer ?
#
loop_
_entity_poly.entity_id
_entity_poly.type
_entity_poly.pdbx_seq_one_letter_code
_entity_poly.pdbx_strand_id
1 'polypeptide(L)'
;MKSENITLINHIELILRELVEVAEKLNVLSTQAPLEEEINRLQLLEFDLLSKLQELDQELARSHLSHSFDAETQAHIKAMLERFEKLNQHFIDNLDSRGGLLKFEKKKLPADKK
;
A
#
# COMPACT_ATOMS: atom_id res chain seq x y z
N MET A 1 3.96 -11.98 26.69
CA MET A 1 4.16 -12.80 25.46
C MET A 1 2.92 -12.92 24.57
N LYS A 2 1.67 -13.08 25.06
CA LYS A 2 0.48 -13.06 24.18
C LYS A 2 0.05 -11.66 23.70
N SER A 3 0.29 -10.63 24.51
CA SER A 3 -0.20 -9.27 24.27
C SER A 3 0.52 -8.55 23.12
N GLU A 4 1.82 -8.77 22.95
CA GLU A 4 2.64 -8.09 21.93
C GLU A 4 2.29 -8.56 20.51
N ASN A 5 1.98 -9.85 20.34
CA ASN A 5 1.49 -10.41 19.08
C ASN A 5 0.17 -9.81 18.62
N ILE A 6 -0.78 -9.65 19.54
CA ILE A 6 -2.10 -9.09 19.23
C ILE A 6 -1.95 -7.63 18.79
N THR A 7 -1.07 -6.87 19.45
CA THR A 7 -0.79 -5.49 19.06
C THR A 7 -0.17 -5.38 17.66
N LEU A 8 0.77 -6.28 17.33
CA LEU A 8 1.45 -6.30 16.04
C LEU A 8 0.51 -6.67 14.89
N ILE A 9 -0.32 -7.71 15.08
CA ILE A 9 -1.37 -8.12 14.14
C ILE A 9 -2.34 -6.96 13.90
N ASN A 10 -2.83 -6.33 14.97
CA ASN A 10 -3.74 -5.20 14.85
C ASN A 10 -3.13 -4.01 14.10
N HIS A 11 -1.82 -3.75 14.27
CA HIS A 11 -1.12 -2.71 13.51
C HIS A 11 -1.03 -3.05 12.02
N ILE A 12 -0.74 -4.30 11.67
CA ILE A 12 -0.69 -4.76 10.28
C ILE A 12 -2.07 -4.66 9.64
N GLU A 13 -3.12 -5.12 10.33
CA GLU A 13 -4.49 -5.01 9.85
C GLU A 13 -4.93 -3.57 9.65
N LEU A 14 -4.54 -2.66 10.56
CA LEU A 14 -4.82 -1.24 10.44
C LEU A 14 -4.16 -0.65 9.18
N ILE A 15 -2.85 -0.91 8.98
CA ILE A 15 -2.13 -0.41 7.81
C ILE A 15 -2.69 -0.99 6.51
N LEU A 16 -3.03 -2.27 6.47
CA LEU A 16 -3.63 -2.91 5.30
C LEU A 16 -5.01 -2.33 4.99
N ARG A 17 -5.81 -2.03 6.01
CA ARG A 17 -7.09 -1.35 5.83
C ARG A 17 -6.91 0.05 5.26
N GLU A 18 -5.96 0.82 5.79
CA GLU A 18 -5.64 2.16 5.28
C GLU A 18 -5.13 2.10 3.83
N LEU A 19 -4.29 1.11 3.48
CA LEU A 19 -3.83 0.88 2.10
C LEU A 19 -4.99 0.58 1.15
N VAL A 20 -5.92 -0.28 1.55
CA VAL A 20 -7.12 -0.57 0.75
C VAL A 20 -7.97 0.70 0.57
N GLU A 21 -8.17 1.48 1.63
CA GLU A 21 -8.96 2.73 1.55
C GLU A 21 -8.29 3.77 0.62
N VAL A 22 -6.97 3.89 0.67
CA VAL A 22 -6.20 4.76 -0.23
C VAL A 22 -6.34 4.29 -1.67
N ALA A 23 -6.19 2.99 -1.93
CA ALA A 23 -6.34 2.42 -3.27
C ALA A 23 -7.77 2.58 -3.82
N GLU A 24 -8.80 2.49 -2.97
CA GLU A 24 -10.19 2.78 -3.36
C GLU A 24 -10.37 4.23 -3.76
N LYS A 25 -9.83 5.17 -2.98
CA LYS A 25 -9.88 6.61 -3.29
C LYS A 25 -9.14 6.93 -4.59
N LEU A 26 -7.95 6.37 -4.77
CA LEU A 26 -7.18 6.50 -6.02
C LEU A 26 -7.99 5.98 -7.21
N ASN A 27 -8.61 4.81 -7.09
CA ASN A 27 -9.44 4.24 -8.13
C ASN A 27 -10.65 5.12 -8.46
N VAL A 28 -11.36 5.63 -7.45
CA VAL A 28 -12.47 6.60 -7.66
C VAL A 28 -11.96 7.85 -8.38
N LEU A 29 -10.87 8.45 -7.92
CA LEU A 29 -10.29 9.65 -8.53
C LEU A 29 -9.81 9.41 -9.97
N SER A 30 -9.30 8.21 -10.28
CA SER A 30 -8.91 7.85 -11.65
C SER A 30 -10.08 7.82 -12.64
N THR A 31 -11.31 7.64 -12.14
CA THR A 31 -12.55 7.68 -12.94
C THR A 31 -13.21 9.07 -12.96
N GLN A 32 -12.78 10.01 -12.13
CA GLN A 32 -13.28 11.39 -12.09
C GLN A 32 -12.29 12.34 -12.78
N ALA A 33 -12.62 13.63 -12.92
CA ALA A 33 -11.63 14.60 -13.40
C ALA A 33 -10.46 14.62 -12.39
N PRO A 34 -9.21 14.32 -12.82
CA PRO A 34 -8.13 14.08 -11.89
C PRO A 34 -7.75 15.37 -11.15
N LEU A 35 -7.94 15.36 -9.82
CA LEU A 35 -7.32 16.34 -8.93
C LEU A 35 -5.90 15.86 -8.68
N GLU A 36 -4.96 16.30 -9.52
CA GLU A 36 -3.55 15.90 -9.49
C GLU A 36 -2.93 16.04 -8.10
N GLU A 37 -3.27 17.10 -7.37
CA GLU A 37 -2.82 17.32 -5.98
C GLU A 37 -3.30 16.22 -5.02
N GLU A 38 -4.56 15.79 -5.13
CA GLU A 38 -5.12 14.76 -4.26
C GLU A 38 -4.59 13.36 -4.63
N ILE A 39 -4.37 13.09 -5.92
CA ILE A 39 -3.71 11.85 -6.37
C ILE A 39 -2.28 11.80 -5.81
N ASN A 40 -1.50 12.86 -5.96
CA ASN A 40 -0.14 12.92 -5.44
C ASN A 40 -0.11 12.73 -3.92
N ARG A 41 -1.04 13.37 -3.19
CA ARG A 41 -1.16 13.21 -1.73
C ARG A 41 -1.47 11.77 -1.33
N LEU A 42 -2.40 11.11 -2.02
CA LEU A 42 -2.78 9.73 -1.75
C LEU A 42 -1.65 8.75 -2.09
N GLN A 43 -0.91 8.99 -3.17
CA GLN A 43 0.27 8.19 -3.53
C GLN A 43 1.42 8.33 -2.50
N LEU A 44 1.63 9.52 -1.94
CA LEU A 44 2.58 9.71 -0.85
C LEU A 44 2.14 8.95 0.41
N LEU A 45 0.85 9.02 0.74
CA LEU A 45 0.30 8.26 1.87
C LEU A 45 0.43 6.74 1.66
N GLU A 46 0.14 6.25 0.45
CA GLU A 46 0.34 4.85 0.08
C GLU A 46 1.81 4.42 0.27
N PHE A 47 2.76 5.23 -0.20
CA PHE A 47 4.19 4.96 -0.04
C PHE A 47 4.62 4.90 1.44
N ASP A 48 4.13 5.82 2.26
CA ASP A 48 4.40 5.84 3.71
C ASP A 48 3.82 4.60 4.41
N LEU A 49 2.61 4.18 4.02
CA LEU A 49 1.97 2.99 4.57
C LEU A 49 2.68 1.70 4.16
N LEU A 50 3.11 1.58 2.91
CA LEU A 50 3.92 0.46 2.44
C LEU A 50 5.27 0.38 3.17
N SER A 51 5.91 1.53 3.41
CA SER A 51 7.16 1.60 4.16
C SER A 51 6.97 1.11 5.60
N LYS A 52 5.91 1.54 6.28
CA LYS A 52 5.54 1.05 7.62
C LYS A 52 5.22 -0.45 7.63
N LEU A 53 4.53 -0.94 6.61
CA LEU A 53 4.22 -2.37 6.49
C LEU A 53 5.50 -3.20 6.33
N GLN A 54 6.48 -2.71 5.55
CA GLN A 54 7.79 -3.35 5.40
C GLN A 54 8.60 -3.34 6.70
N GLU A 55 8.55 -2.25 7.47
CA GLU A 55 9.20 -2.18 8.79
C GLU A 55 8.61 -3.22 9.76
N LEU A 56 7.28 -3.35 9.79
CA LEU A 56 6.59 -4.34 10.62
C LEU A 56 6.86 -5.78 10.16
N ASP A 57 6.95 -6.02 8.85
CA ASP A 57 7.33 -7.33 8.30
C ASP A 57 8.77 -7.72 8.70
N GLN A 58 9.69 -6.76 8.68
CA GLN A 58 11.07 -6.97 9.17
C GLN A 58 11.10 -7.20 10.69
N GLU A 59 10.29 -6.49 11.47
CA GLU A 59 10.18 -6.68 12.90
C GLU A 59 9.62 -8.07 13.23
N LEU A 60 8.58 -8.50 12.51
CA LEU A 60 8.03 -9.86 12.57
C LEU A 60 9.09 -10.92 12.26
N ALA A 61 9.85 -10.74 11.18
CA ALA A 61 10.88 -11.69 10.76
C ALA A 61 12.03 -11.79 11.78
N ARG A 62 12.36 -10.69 12.46
CA ARG A 62 13.39 -10.64 13.52
C ARG A 62 12.87 -11.20 14.84
N SER A 63 11.58 -11.07 15.10
CA SER A 63 10.93 -11.65 16.27
C SER A 63 10.72 -13.15 16.07
N HIS A 64 10.75 -13.96 17.15
CA HIS A 64 10.35 -15.38 17.08
C HIS A 64 8.84 -15.59 16.83
N LEU A 65 8.13 -14.53 16.43
CA LEU A 65 6.68 -14.47 16.23
C LEU A 65 6.27 -14.77 14.78
N SER A 66 7.23 -14.98 13.88
CA SER A 66 7.00 -15.31 12.45
C SER A 66 6.12 -16.56 12.22
N HIS A 67 5.89 -17.36 13.25
CA HIS A 67 5.05 -18.56 13.21
C HIS A 67 3.75 -18.48 14.03
N SER A 68 3.39 -17.32 14.60
CA SER A 68 2.24 -17.22 15.52
C SER A 68 0.94 -16.67 14.93
N PHE A 69 0.85 -16.43 13.61
CA PHE A 69 -0.44 -16.13 13.01
C PHE A 69 -1.26 -17.41 12.85
N ASP A 70 -2.50 -17.38 13.33
CA ASP A 70 -3.47 -18.42 12.99
C ASP A 70 -3.85 -18.35 11.50
N ALA A 71 -4.43 -19.44 10.99
CA ALA A 71 -4.78 -19.56 9.58
C ALA A 71 -5.83 -18.53 9.14
N GLU A 72 -6.69 -18.07 10.06
CA GLU A 72 -7.74 -17.10 9.77
C GLU A 72 -7.14 -15.70 9.53
N THR A 73 -6.22 -15.29 10.40
CA THR A 73 -5.46 -14.04 10.31
C THR A 73 -4.63 -14.01 9.03
N GLN A 74 -3.92 -15.10 8.71
CA GLN A 74 -3.15 -15.21 7.47
C GLN A 74 -4.05 -15.10 6.22
N ALA A 75 -5.20 -15.78 6.22
CA ALA A 75 -6.16 -15.70 5.13
C ALA A 75 -6.74 -14.28 5.00
N HIS A 76 -7.02 -13.61 6.12
CA HIS A 76 -7.55 -12.25 6.14
C HIS A 76 -6.54 -11.23 5.59
N ILE A 77 -5.29 -11.27 6.07
CA ILE A 77 -4.20 -10.43 5.57
C ILE A 77 -4.00 -10.65 4.07
N LYS A 78 -3.97 -11.91 3.63
CA LYS A 78 -3.85 -12.25 2.21
C LYS A 78 -4.98 -11.66 1.37
N ALA A 79 -6.23 -11.79 1.83
CA ALA A 79 -7.38 -11.22 1.11
C ALA A 79 -7.33 -9.69 1.00
N MET A 80 -6.81 -8.99 2.02
CA MET A 80 -6.62 -7.53 1.96
C MET A 80 -5.52 -7.14 0.97
N LEU A 81 -4.41 -7.87 0.93
CA LEU A 81 -3.33 -7.66 -0.05
C LEU A 81 -3.81 -7.89 -1.48
N GLU A 82 -4.53 -8.98 -1.74
CA GLU A 82 -5.10 -9.27 -3.06
C GLU A 82 -6.10 -8.18 -3.50
N ARG A 83 -6.91 -7.67 -2.57
CA ARG A 83 -7.83 -6.55 -2.85
C ARG A 83 -7.06 -5.27 -3.19
N PHE A 84 -6.04 -4.94 -2.41
CA PHE A 84 -5.17 -3.78 -2.65
C PHE A 84 -4.49 -3.86 -4.02
N GLU A 85 -3.87 -5.00 -4.33
CA GLU A 85 -3.22 -5.25 -5.63
C GLU A 85 -4.20 -5.05 -6.79
N LYS A 86 -5.41 -5.62 -6.68
CA LYS A 86 -6.44 -5.48 -7.70
C LYS A 86 -6.89 -4.02 -7.89
N LEU A 87 -7.07 -3.28 -6.80
CA LEU A 87 -7.47 -1.86 -6.86
C LEU A 87 -6.38 -1.01 -7.53
N ASN A 88 -5.11 -1.28 -7.22
CA ASN A 88 -3.99 -0.60 -7.85
C ASN A 88 -3.85 -0.94 -9.33
N GLN A 89 -4.07 -2.19 -9.71
CA GLN A 89 -4.09 -2.54 -11.13
C GLN A 89 -5.19 -1.79 -11.88
N HIS A 90 -6.40 -1.72 -11.30
CA HIS A 90 -7.48 -0.91 -11.88
C HIS A 90 -7.15 0.58 -11.98
N PHE A 91 -6.49 1.13 -10.95
CA PHE A 91 -6.02 2.52 -10.98
C PHE A 91 -5.05 2.77 -12.13
N ILE A 92 -4.06 1.89 -12.32
CA ILE A 92 -3.08 1.96 -13.42
C ILE A 92 -3.79 1.85 -14.78
N ASP A 93 -4.67 0.87 -14.95
CA ASP A 93 -5.42 0.66 -16.19
C ASP A 93 -6.30 1.87 -16.54
N ASN A 94 -6.90 2.52 -15.53
CA ASN A 94 -7.71 3.73 -15.72
C ASN A 94 -6.86 4.95 -16.11
N LEU A 95 -5.63 5.06 -15.61
CA LEU A 95 -4.70 6.11 -16.03
C LEU A 95 -4.21 5.89 -17.47
N ASP A 96 -3.90 4.65 -17.83
CA ASP A 96 -3.40 4.29 -19.16
C ASP A 96 -4.47 4.43 -20.25
N SER A 97 -5.70 3.99 -19.96
CA SER A 97 -6.83 4.07 -20.90
C SER A 97 -7.33 5.49 -21.17
N ARG A 98 -7.08 6.44 -20.26
CA ARG A 98 -7.44 7.85 -20.42
C ARG A 98 -6.45 8.67 -21.24
N GLY A 99 -5.39 8.05 -21.75
CA GLY A 99 -4.46 8.68 -22.69
C GLY A 99 -3.59 9.76 -22.04
N GLY A 100 -2.58 9.34 -21.28
CA GLY A 100 -1.33 10.11 -21.18
C GLY A 100 -1.26 11.29 -20.22
N LEU A 101 -2.08 11.32 -19.15
CA LEU A 101 -1.98 12.41 -18.15
C LEU A 101 -0.80 12.28 -17.18
N LEU A 102 -0.10 11.16 -17.18
CA LEU A 102 1.17 11.04 -16.48
C LEU A 102 2.18 10.37 -17.42
N LYS A 103 2.73 11.16 -18.35
CA LYS A 103 4.19 11.20 -18.43
C LYS A 103 4.65 11.56 -17.02
N PHE A 104 4.67 10.58 -16.11
CA PHE A 104 5.42 10.64 -14.87
C PHE A 104 6.80 10.98 -15.36
N GLU A 105 7.15 12.25 -15.22
CA GLU A 105 8.49 12.69 -15.45
C GLU A 105 9.33 11.69 -14.68
N LYS A 106 10.14 10.95 -15.43
CA LYS A 106 11.42 10.49 -14.95
C LYS A 106 12.08 11.75 -14.40
N LYS A 107 11.76 12.12 -13.15
CA LYS A 107 12.69 12.78 -12.26
C LYS A 107 13.82 11.78 -12.20
N LYS A 108 14.71 11.94 -13.18
CA LYS A 108 16.09 11.53 -13.09
C LYS A 108 16.48 11.91 -11.68
N LEU A 109 16.62 10.91 -10.81
CA LEU A 109 17.49 11.06 -9.67
C LEU A 109 18.74 11.76 -10.22
N PRO A 110 19.20 12.86 -9.64
CA PRO A 110 20.47 13.42 -10.04
C PRO A 110 21.46 12.26 -9.96
N ALA A 111 21.95 11.83 -11.12
CA ALA A 111 23.02 10.85 -11.20
C ALA A 111 24.14 11.46 -10.38
N ASP A 112 24.41 10.81 -9.26
CA ASP A 112 25.40 11.24 -8.32
C ASP A 112 26.73 11.41 -9.05
N LYS A 113 27.41 12.49 -8.70
CA LYS A 113 28.64 12.96 -9.33
C LYS A 113 29.69 11.85 -9.33
N LYS A 114 30.37 11.65 -10.46
CA LYS A 114 31.81 11.41 -10.49
C LYS A 114 32.42 11.88 -11.79
#